data_AF-A0A512N7X9-F1
#
_entry.id   AF-A0A512N7X9-F1
#
_cell.length_a   1.000
_cell.length_b   1.000
_cell.length_c   1.000
_cell.angle_alpha   90.00
_cell.angle_beta   90.00
_cell.angle_gamma   90.00
#
_symmetry.space_group_name_H-M   'P 1'
#
loop_
_entity.id
_entity.type
_entity.pdbx_description
1 polymer ?
#
loop_
_entity_poly.entity_id
_entity_poly.type
_entity_poly.pdbx_seq_one_letter_code
_entity_poly.pdbx_strand_id
1 'polypeptide(L)'
;MRSFLFVPGDSERKLAKGPSSGPDGLILDLEDSVATDRKKIARDMVLAYLKSANRSGPKLYVRVNALDTGLTLGDLAVVMQGKPDGIVFPKCVGQANVDLLATYLDALEAREGIEAGATRILTIATESAAAVLALTAAPAKHPRLIGHSWGGEDLMADLGALAKGPAPGEYDDTFRLARTVNLMASVAAGITAYDTVYPDIKNVAGLRAEASDARRMGYGGKIAIHPDQVAVIHEVFTPTAQEVDWAKRVVDTFESNPGSGVLTLDGKMLDKPHLVLARRLLGRTGG
;
A
#
# COMPACT_ATOMS: atom_id res chain seq x y z
N MET A 1 -7.38 -3.52 3.94
CA MET A 1 -6.81 -2.22 4.35
C MET A 1 -7.05 -1.21 3.23
N ARG A 2 -7.82 -0.16 3.53
CA ARG A 2 -8.21 0.96 2.66
C ARG A 2 -7.20 2.10 2.71
N SER A 3 -6.53 2.28 3.85
CA SER A 3 -5.54 3.34 4.03
C SER A 3 -4.32 2.86 4.79
N PHE A 4 -3.17 3.44 4.44
CA PHE A 4 -2.03 3.55 5.34
C PHE A 4 -1.79 5.01 5.67
N LEU A 5 -1.27 5.33 6.86
CA LEU A 5 -0.88 6.70 7.24
C LEU A 5 0.61 6.76 7.56
N PHE A 6 1.35 7.61 6.86
CA PHE A 6 2.74 7.92 7.19
C PHE A 6 2.86 8.75 8.47
N VAL A 7 3.80 8.35 9.32
CA VAL A 7 4.17 9.06 10.54
C VAL A 7 5.71 9.04 10.67
N PRO A 8 6.36 10.22 10.74
CA PRO A 8 7.80 10.29 10.98
C PRO A 8 8.20 9.60 12.29
N GLY A 9 9.16 8.69 12.22
CA GLY A 9 9.63 7.88 13.34
C GLY A 9 10.39 8.67 14.41
N ASP A 10 10.79 9.91 14.12
CA ASP A 10 11.57 10.78 15.00
C ASP A 10 10.71 11.80 15.77
N SER A 11 9.39 11.66 15.75
CA SER A 11 8.43 12.60 16.33
C SER A 11 7.42 11.93 17.26
N GLU A 12 7.69 11.97 18.57
CA GLU A 12 6.83 11.36 19.61
C GLU A 12 5.38 11.87 19.53
N ARG A 13 5.21 13.18 19.35
CA ARG A 13 3.88 13.80 19.19
C ARG A 13 3.10 13.19 18.01
N LYS A 14 3.77 12.97 16.86
CA LYS A 14 3.10 12.42 15.68
C LYS A 14 2.84 10.92 15.84
N LEU A 15 3.76 10.17 16.46
CA LEU A 15 3.58 8.76 16.80
C LEU A 15 2.37 8.53 17.72
N ALA A 16 2.23 9.36 18.76
CA ALA A 16 1.10 9.30 19.68
C ALA A 16 -0.24 9.66 19.01
N LYS A 17 -0.23 10.64 18.09
CA LYS A 17 -1.44 11.11 17.40
C LYS A 17 -1.86 10.23 16.22
N GLY A 18 -0.92 9.57 15.53
CA GLY A 18 -1.17 8.80 14.31
C GLY A 18 -2.41 7.89 14.37
N PRO A 19 -2.53 7.02 15.40
CA PRO A 19 -3.68 6.12 15.54
C PRO A 19 -5.03 6.81 15.69
N SER A 20 -5.09 8.07 16.16
CA SER A 20 -6.35 8.74 16.51
C SER A 20 -7.25 9.02 15.31
N SER A 21 -6.70 8.96 14.09
CA SER A 21 -7.46 9.11 12.84
C SER A 21 -8.03 7.79 12.29
N GLY A 22 -7.75 6.67 12.97
CA GLY A 22 -8.26 5.35 12.61
C GLY A 22 -7.83 4.81 11.24
N PRO A 23 -6.57 4.96 10.79
CA PRO A 23 -6.15 4.31 9.55
C PRO A 23 -6.17 2.79 9.72
N ASP A 24 -6.27 2.02 8.62
CA ASP A 24 -6.17 0.56 8.72
C ASP A 24 -4.72 0.09 8.99
N GLY A 25 -3.74 0.85 8.48
CA GLY A 25 -2.31 0.66 8.76
C GLY A 25 -1.59 1.97 9.08
N LEU A 26 -0.60 1.91 9.97
CA LEU A 26 0.27 3.02 10.34
C LEU A 26 1.69 2.74 9.89
N ILE A 27 2.28 3.63 9.09
CA ILE A 27 3.66 3.50 8.61
C ILE A 27 4.56 4.40 9.46
N LEU A 28 5.37 3.78 10.30
CA LEU A 28 6.41 4.41 11.10
C LEU A 28 7.65 4.60 10.21
N ASP A 29 7.94 5.84 9.85
CA ASP A 29 8.91 6.14 8.80
C ASP A 29 10.33 6.39 9.34
N LEU A 30 11.32 5.70 8.77
CA LEU A 30 12.75 5.89 9.04
C LEU A 30 13.51 6.48 7.84
N GLU A 31 12.84 6.68 6.71
CA GLU A 31 13.45 7.13 5.45
C GLU A 31 13.34 8.66 5.30
N ASP A 32 12.60 9.16 4.30
CA ASP A 32 12.72 10.56 3.85
C ASP A 32 12.20 11.58 4.84
N SER A 33 11.24 11.20 5.71
CA SER A 33 10.74 12.12 6.73
C SER A 33 11.68 12.27 7.93
N VAL A 34 12.81 11.55 7.94
CA VAL A 34 13.79 11.55 9.03
C VAL A 34 15.15 12.02 8.51
N ALA A 35 15.62 13.14 9.04
CA ALA A 35 16.95 13.67 8.77
C ALA A 35 18.06 12.66 9.09
N THR A 36 19.14 12.67 8.31
CA THR A 36 20.23 11.67 8.38
C THR A 36 20.83 11.53 9.78
N ASP A 37 21.05 12.64 10.49
CA ASP A 37 21.58 12.70 11.86
C ASP A 37 20.59 12.19 12.91
N ARG A 38 19.29 12.18 12.59
CA ARG A 38 18.21 11.68 13.46
C ARG A 38 17.85 10.22 13.22
N LYS A 39 18.37 9.56 12.19
CA LYS A 39 18.00 8.16 11.86
C LYS A 39 18.21 7.19 13.01
N LYS A 40 19.29 7.33 13.79
CA LYS A 40 19.48 6.50 14.99
C LYS A 40 18.37 6.71 16.04
N ILE A 41 18.09 7.97 16.36
CA ILE A 41 17.05 8.33 17.33
C ILE A 41 15.68 7.83 16.85
N ALA A 42 15.38 7.97 15.56
CA ALA A 42 14.14 7.48 14.96
C ALA A 42 13.98 5.97 15.12
N ARG A 43 15.04 5.16 14.90
CA ARG A 43 14.98 3.71 15.14
C ARG A 43 14.63 3.38 16.59
N ASP A 44 15.29 4.05 17.54
CA ASP A 44 15.09 3.82 18.97
C ASP A 44 13.65 4.20 19.38
N MET A 45 13.13 5.31 18.85
CA MET A 45 11.74 5.77 19.07
C MET A 45 10.70 4.85 18.44
N VAL A 46 10.93 4.41 17.19
CA VAL A 46 10.04 3.45 16.51
C VAL A 46 10.00 2.12 17.25
N LEU A 47 11.13 1.61 17.72
CA LEU A 47 11.16 0.39 18.54
C LEU A 47 10.38 0.56 19.85
N ALA A 48 10.59 1.68 20.55
CA ALA A 48 9.87 1.98 21.79
C ALA A 48 8.35 2.08 21.56
N TYR A 49 7.94 2.69 20.45
CA TYR A 49 6.54 2.75 20.04
C TYR A 49 5.99 1.35 19.75
N LEU A 50 6.67 0.54 18.93
CA LEU A 50 6.25 -0.83 18.63
C LEU A 50 6.05 -1.69 19.89
N LYS A 51 6.94 -1.54 20.88
CA LYS A 51 6.86 -2.28 22.15
C LYS A 51 5.70 -1.81 23.06
N SER A 52 5.30 -0.56 22.98
CA SER A 52 4.25 0.03 23.84
C SER A 52 2.88 0.14 23.17
N ALA A 53 2.80 0.04 21.84
CA ALA A 53 1.58 0.26 21.09
C ALA A 53 0.49 -0.80 21.36
N ASN A 54 -0.75 -0.33 21.49
CA ASN A 54 -1.91 -1.20 21.53
C ASN A 54 -2.12 -1.91 20.18
N ARG A 55 -2.02 -3.23 20.18
CA ARG A 55 -2.16 -4.08 18.97
C ARG A 55 -3.60 -4.34 18.52
N SER A 56 -4.60 -3.84 19.26
CA SER A 56 -5.99 -3.81 18.78
C SER A 56 -6.28 -2.64 17.84
N GLY A 57 -5.31 -1.73 17.64
CA GLY A 57 -5.42 -0.57 16.76
C GLY A 57 -4.99 -0.86 15.32
N PRO A 58 -4.49 0.16 14.59
CA PRO A 58 -3.99 -0.04 13.22
C PRO A 58 -2.87 -1.06 13.17
N LYS A 59 -2.74 -1.75 12.03
CA LYS A 59 -1.57 -2.58 11.76
C LYS A 59 -0.32 -1.72 11.67
N LEU A 60 0.76 -2.15 12.32
CA LEU A 60 1.98 -1.35 12.44
C LEU A 60 3.01 -1.78 11.41
N TYR A 61 3.31 -0.89 10.49
CA TYR A 61 4.32 -1.06 9.46
C TYR A 61 5.48 -0.11 9.72
N VAL A 62 6.69 -0.49 9.32
CA VAL A 62 7.86 0.39 9.37
C VAL A 62 8.38 0.61 7.95
N ARG A 63 8.51 1.86 7.51
CA ARG A 63 9.28 2.17 6.30
C ARG A 63 10.76 2.25 6.66
N VAL A 64 11.52 1.27 6.19
CA VAL A 64 12.99 1.23 6.34
C VAL A 64 13.65 2.08 5.25
N ASN A 65 14.91 2.41 5.42
CA ASN A 65 15.70 3.07 4.38
C ASN A 65 15.95 2.10 3.20
N ALA A 66 16.12 2.65 2.00
CA ALA A 66 16.38 1.91 0.76
C ALA A 66 17.72 1.15 0.79
N LEU A 67 17.82 0.07 0.01
CA LEU A 67 18.99 -0.83 -0.01
C LEU A 67 20.30 -0.12 -0.36
N ASP A 68 20.25 0.81 -1.31
CA ASP A 68 21.39 1.57 -1.81
C ASP A 68 22.01 2.52 -0.76
N THR A 69 21.25 2.86 0.28
CA THR A 69 21.75 3.66 1.42
C THR A 69 22.67 2.87 2.35
N GLY A 70 22.64 1.53 2.29
CA GLY A 70 23.32 0.65 3.25
C GLY A 70 22.71 0.64 4.66
N LEU A 71 21.59 1.34 4.89
CA LEU A 71 20.96 1.47 6.21
C LEU A 71 19.88 0.42 6.48
N THR A 72 19.32 -0.22 5.45
CA THR A 72 18.18 -1.14 5.55
C THR A 72 18.35 -2.21 6.62
N LEU A 73 19.48 -2.93 6.61
CA LEU A 73 19.71 -4.02 7.55
C LEU A 73 19.84 -3.51 9.00
N GLY A 74 20.43 -2.33 9.19
CA GLY A 74 20.53 -1.68 10.49
C GLY A 74 19.16 -1.24 11.03
N ASP A 75 18.27 -0.77 10.15
CA ASP A 75 16.89 -0.48 10.52
C ASP A 75 16.15 -1.76 10.93
N LEU A 76 16.18 -2.80 10.08
CA LEU A 76 15.53 -4.09 10.32
C LEU A 76 16.02 -4.74 11.63
N ALA A 77 17.33 -4.74 11.87
CA ALA A 77 17.92 -5.31 13.08
C ALA A 77 17.41 -4.66 14.38
N VAL A 78 16.98 -3.39 14.33
CA VAL A 78 16.37 -2.72 15.47
C VAL A 78 14.87 -2.98 15.51
N VAL A 79 14.14 -2.69 14.43
CA VAL A 79 12.67 -2.67 14.49
C VAL A 79 12.03 -4.05 14.61
N MET A 80 12.70 -5.11 14.14
CA MET A 80 12.17 -6.47 14.27
C MET A 80 12.04 -6.93 15.73
N GLN A 81 12.83 -6.38 16.65
CA GLN A 81 12.65 -6.60 18.10
C GLN A 81 11.28 -6.12 18.60
N GLY A 82 10.65 -5.20 17.88
CA GLY A 82 9.31 -4.68 18.15
C GLY A 82 8.19 -5.46 17.45
N LYS A 83 8.51 -6.52 16.68
CA LYS A 83 7.54 -7.38 15.97
C LYS A 83 6.50 -6.57 15.18
N PRO A 84 6.91 -5.78 14.17
CA PRO A 84 5.97 -5.05 13.32
C PRO A 84 5.10 -6.04 12.51
N ASP A 85 3.88 -5.63 12.16
CA ASP A 85 3.00 -6.41 11.28
C ASP A 85 3.59 -6.49 9.85
N GLY A 86 4.37 -5.50 9.45
CA GLY A 86 5.10 -5.54 8.19
C GLY A 86 6.15 -4.45 8.00
N ILE A 87 6.87 -4.56 6.90
CA ILE A 87 7.86 -3.58 6.45
C ILE A 87 7.34 -2.92 5.17
N VAL A 88 7.43 -1.59 5.14
CA VAL A 88 7.33 -0.82 3.89
C VAL A 88 8.71 -0.70 3.30
N PHE A 89 8.87 -1.17 2.07
CA PHE A 89 10.16 -1.26 1.41
C PHE A 89 10.26 -0.29 0.23
N PRO A 90 10.99 0.83 0.38
CA PRO A 90 11.13 1.81 -0.68
C PRO A 90 12.16 1.38 -1.72
N LYS A 91 12.11 2.04 -2.86
CA LYS A 91 13.01 1.93 -4.01
C LYS A 91 13.18 0.47 -4.46
N CYS A 92 12.08 -0.28 -4.44
CA CYS A 92 12.10 -1.71 -4.73
C CYS A 92 12.10 -1.98 -6.25
N VAL A 93 13.21 -2.53 -6.77
CA VAL A 93 13.39 -2.86 -8.19
C VAL A 93 13.17 -4.36 -8.42
N GLY A 94 11.90 -4.77 -8.54
CA GLY A 94 11.53 -6.13 -8.96
C GLY A 94 11.79 -7.25 -7.94
N GLN A 95 11.80 -8.49 -8.43
CA GLN A 95 11.79 -9.72 -7.62
C GLN A 95 13.01 -9.85 -6.70
N ALA A 96 14.22 -9.59 -7.21
CA ALA A 96 15.45 -9.80 -6.45
C ALA A 96 15.50 -8.96 -5.17
N ASN A 97 15.00 -7.72 -5.20
CA ASN A 97 14.91 -6.87 -4.02
C ASN A 97 13.93 -7.46 -2.99
N VAL A 98 12.79 -8.00 -3.44
CA VAL A 98 11.80 -8.64 -2.56
C VAL A 98 12.39 -9.90 -1.90
N ASP A 99 13.08 -10.75 -2.66
CA ASP A 99 13.70 -11.98 -2.14
C ASP A 99 14.82 -11.67 -1.14
N LEU A 100 15.62 -10.64 -1.41
CA LEU A 100 16.66 -10.17 -0.49
C LEU A 100 16.07 -9.68 0.82
N LEU A 101 15.03 -8.84 0.77
CA LEU A 101 14.34 -8.38 1.98
C LEU A 101 13.71 -9.56 2.73
N ALA A 102 13.07 -10.49 2.03
CA ALA A 102 12.49 -11.69 2.64
C ALA A 102 13.55 -12.52 3.38
N THR A 103 14.74 -12.69 2.79
CA THR A 103 15.87 -13.39 3.42
C THR A 103 16.31 -12.71 4.71
N TYR A 104 16.39 -11.37 4.73
CA TYR A 104 16.70 -10.63 5.96
C TYR A 104 15.61 -10.82 7.02
N LEU A 105 14.35 -10.81 6.61
CA LEU A 105 13.22 -11.03 7.52
C LEU A 105 13.22 -12.45 8.09
N ASP A 106 13.49 -13.48 7.29
CA ASP A 106 13.57 -14.87 7.77
C ASP A 106 14.60 -15.01 8.91
N ALA A 107 15.80 -14.45 8.71
CA ALA A 107 16.86 -14.50 9.71
C ALA A 107 16.50 -13.73 10.99
N LEU A 108 15.86 -12.56 10.85
CA LEU A 108 15.48 -11.72 11.98
C LEU A 108 14.26 -12.26 12.73
N GLU A 109 13.29 -12.86 12.04
CA GLU A 109 12.17 -13.55 12.68
C GLU A 109 12.66 -14.73 13.51
N ALA A 110 13.59 -15.53 12.98
CA ALA A 110 14.23 -16.59 13.73
C ALA A 110 14.97 -16.08 14.97
N ARG A 111 15.70 -14.95 14.85
CA ARG A 111 16.40 -14.31 15.97
C ARG A 111 15.46 -13.83 17.08
N GLU A 112 14.31 -13.24 16.70
CA GLU A 112 13.36 -12.61 17.63
C GLU A 112 12.23 -13.54 18.12
N GLY A 113 12.24 -14.80 17.69
CA GLY A 113 11.15 -15.75 17.98
C GLY A 113 9.80 -15.26 17.45
N ILE A 114 9.79 -14.78 16.21
CA ILE A 114 8.59 -14.44 15.44
C ILE A 114 8.27 -15.65 14.55
N GLU A 115 6.99 -15.96 14.38
CA GLU A 115 6.57 -17.02 13.46
C GLU A 115 7.09 -16.74 12.04
N ALA A 116 7.67 -17.76 11.40
CA ALA A 116 8.21 -17.64 10.06
C ALA A 116 7.13 -17.20 9.06
N GLY A 117 7.37 -16.11 8.35
CA GLY A 117 6.42 -15.57 7.38
C GLY A 117 5.44 -14.53 7.95
N ALA A 118 5.48 -14.26 9.26
CA ALA A 118 4.51 -13.39 9.91
C ALA A 118 4.65 -11.92 9.51
N THR A 119 5.88 -11.40 9.42
CA THR A 119 6.14 -10.02 9.00
C THR A 119 5.93 -9.87 7.49
N ARG A 120 4.95 -9.04 7.13
CA ARG A 120 4.54 -8.79 5.74
C ARG A 120 5.41 -7.74 5.05
N ILE A 121 5.33 -7.68 3.72
CA ILE A 121 6.03 -6.70 2.88
C ILE A 121 5.00 -5.90 2.09
N LEU A 122 5.06 -4.58 2.21
CA LEU A 122 4.46 -3.62 1.29
C LEU A 122 5.63 -2.93 0.58
N THR A 123 5.68 -2.89 -0.75
CA THR A 123 6.76 -2.13 -1.41
C THR A 123 6.24 -0.81 -1.94
N ILE A 124 7.13 0.17 -2.04
CA ILE A 124 6.96 1.30 -2.95
C ILE A 124 7.82 0.92 -4.17
N ALA A 125 7.13 0.59 -5.26
CA ALA A 125 7.67 -0.31 -6.28
C ALA A 125 7.87 0.34 -7.64
N THR A 126 7.20 1.46 -7.93
CA THR A 126 7.30 2.19 -9.20
C THR A 126 7.60 3.67 -8.92
N GLU A 127 8.67 3.89 -8.15
CA GLU A 127 9.17 5.21 -7.78
C GLU A 127 10.54 5.54 -8.41
N SER A 128 10.99 4.71 -9.36
CA SER A 128 12.12 4.97 -10.26
C SER A 128 11.85 4.33 -11.62
N ALA A 129 12.49 4.84 -12.67
CA ALA A 129 12.36 4.34 -14.04
C ALA A 129 12.77 2.86 -14.14
N ALA A 130 13.86 2.49 -13.46
CA ALA A 130 14.32 1.10 -13.38
C ALA A 130 13.23 0.18 -12.81
N ALA A 131 12.53 0.63 -11.76
CA ALA A 131 11.49 -0.17 -11.11
C ALA A 131 10.22 -0.29 -11.97
N VAL A 132 9.84 0.79 -12.68
CA VAL A 132 8.75 0.75 -13.68
C VAL A 132 9.05 -0.27 -14.77
N LEU A 133 10.27 -0.28 -15.33
CA LEU A 133 10.64 -1.24 -16.37
C LEU A 133 10.71 -2.67 -15.84
N ALA A 134 11.28 -2.88 -14.66
CA ALA A 134 11.40 -4.20 -14.04
C ALA A 134 10.02 -4.85 -13.80
N LEU A 135 9.06 -4.10 -13.23
CA LEU A 135 7.72 -4.61 -12.96
C LEU A 135 6.83 -4.73 -14.21
N THR A 136 7.14 -3.96 -15.26
CA THR A 136 6.54 -4.16 -16.58
C THR A 136 6.97 -5.50 -17.17
N ALA A 137 8.25 -5.85 -17.01
CA ALA A 137 8.80 -7.10 -17.52
C ALA A 137 8.29 -8.33 -16.75
N ALA A 138 8.26 -8.27 -15.41
CA ALA A 138 7.75 -9.35 -14.57
C ALA A 138 7.20 -8.84 -13.22
N PRO A 139 6.00 -9.30 -12.80
CA PRO A 139 5.49 -8.97 -11.47
C PRO A 139 6.32 -9.65 -10.39
N ALA A 140 6.71 -8.91 -9.35
CA ALA A 140 7.33 -9.48 -8.17
C ALA A 140 6.28 -10.27 -7.35
N LYS A 141 6.63 -11.47 -6.90
CA LYS A 141 5.75 -12.37 -6.14
C LYS A 141 6.49 -12.96 -4.94
N HIS A 142 5.88 -12.87 -3.78
CA HIS A 142 6.40 -13.53 -2.58
C HIS A 142 5.26 -13.75 -1.57
N PRO A 143 5.22 -14.85 -0.79
CA PRO A 143 4.17 -15.08 0.21
C PRO A 143 4.03 -13.98 1.28
N ARG A 144 5.09 -13.21 1.53
CA ARG A 144 5.08 -12.04 2.44
C ARG A 144 4.48 -10.79 1.80
N LEU A 145 4.50 -10.70 0.47
CA LEU A 145 4.14 -9.49 -0.26
C LEU A 145 2.62 -9.31 -0.22
N ILE A 146 2.16 -8.21 0.37
CA ILE A 146 0.72 -7.91 0.51
C ILE A 146 0.25 -6.82 -0.45
N GLY A 147 1.17 -6.05 -1.01
CA GLY A 147 0.84 -5.01 -1.97
C GLY A 147 2.03 -4.23 -2.51
N HIS A 148 1.74 -3.43 -3.53
CA HIS A 148 2.61 -2.39 -4.04
C HIS A 148 1.93 -1.02 -3.96
N SER A 149 2.70 -0.02 -3.57
CA SER A 149 2.43 1.39 -3.80
C SER A 149 3.42 1.96 -4.81
N TRP A 150 3.19 3.20 -5.22
CA TRP A 150 4.07 3.94 -6.13
C TRP A 150 4.43 5.32 -5.56
N GLY A 151 5.55 5.89 -6.00
CA GLY A 151 6.10 7.14 -5.48
C GLY A 151 6.32 8.15 -6.61
N GLY A 152 5.43 9.15 -6.71
CA GLY A 152 5.51 10.14 -7.78
C GLY A 152 6.66 11.13 -7.62
N GLU A 153 7.05 11.48 -6.38
CA GLU A 153 8.12 12.46 -6.15
C GLU A 153 9.51 11.88 -6.44
N ASP A 154 9.79 10.67 -5.95
CA ASP A 154 11.05 9.98 -6.26
C ASP A 154 11.16 9.67 -7.76
N LEU A 155 10.07 9.27 -8.43
CA LEU A 155 10.08 9.03 -9.86
C LEU A 155 10.35 10.33 -10.64
N MET A 156 9.79 11.45 -10.19
CA MET A 156 10.04 12.76 -10.78
C MET A 156 11.53 13.13 -10.69
N ALA A 157 12.13 12.92 -9.51
CA ALA A 157 13.56 13.16 -9.30
C ALA A 157 14.44 12.24 -10.16
N ASP A 158 14.11 10.94 -10.23
CA ASP A 158 14.84 9.94 -11.01
C ASP A 158 14.80 10.22 -12.51
N LEU A 159 13.65 10.66 -13.03
CA LEU A 159 13.48 11.04 -14.44
C LEU A 159 14.11 12.41 -14.79
N GLY A 160 14.45 13.23 -13.79
CA GLY A 160 14.82 14.63 -13.99
C GLY A 160 13.64 15.50 -14.47
N ALA A 161 12.41 15.11 -14.15
CA ALA A 161 11.21 15.87 -14.47
C ALA A 161 11.03 17.05 -13.51
N LEU A 162 10.42 18.14 -13.98
CA LEU A 162 10.17 19.34 -13.17
C LEU A 162 8.75 19.37 -12.56
N ALA A 163 7.87 18.50 -13.03
CA ALA A 163 6.52 18.32 -12.54
C ALA A 163 6.04 16.90 -12.90
N LYS A 164 5.00 16.43 -12.21
CA LYS A 164 4.32 15.15 -12.50
C LYS A 164 3.28 15.26 -13.62
N GLY A 165 2.93 16.50 -13.98
CA GLY A 165 1.98 16.87 -15.01
C GLY A 165 1.51 18.32 -14.81
N PRO A 166 0.49 18.78 -15.55
CA PRO A 166 0.12 20.19 -15.63
C PRO A 166 -0.56 20.73 -14.35
N ALA A 167 -1.16 19.85 -13.55
CA ALA A 167 -1.87 20.20 -12.32
C ALA A 167 -1.86 19.03 -11.32
N PRO A 168 -2.12 19.28 -10.02
CA PRO A 168 -2.28 18.20 -9.04
C PRO A 168 -3.37 17.20 -9.45
N GLY A 169 -3.02 15.90 -9.45
CA GLY A 169 -3.92 14.82 -9.90
C GLY A 169 -3.99 14.64 -11.42
N GLU A 170 -3.39 15.54 -12.20
CA GLU A 170 -3.21 15.40 -13.65
C GLU A 170 -1.78 14.98 -13.94
N TYR A 171 -1.62 13.73 -14.36
CA TYR A 171 -0.32 13.11 -14.60
C TYR A 171 0.05 13.16 -16.09
N ASP A 172 1.33 13.38 -16.38
CA ASP A 172 1.93 13.10 -17.69
C ASP A 172 2.10 11.59 -17.90
N ASP A 173 2.33 11.17 -19.15
CA ASP A 173 2.32 9.77 -19.56
C ASP A 173 3.29 8.88 -18.77
N THR A 174 4.45 9.40 -18.36
CA THR A 174 5.43 8.65 -17.55
C THR A 174 4.89 8.29 -16.17
N PHE A 175 4.19 9.21 -15.50
CA PHE A 175 3.57 9.00 -14.19
C PHE A 175 2.29 8.16 -14.31
N ARG A 176 1.51 8.37 -15.37
CA ARG A 176 0.38 7.48 -15.70
C ARG A 176 0.84 6.05 -15.93
N LEU A 177 1.95 5.86 -16.65
CA LEU A 177 2.54 4.55 -16.90
C LEU A 177 2.98 3.91 -15.58
N ALA A 178 3.71 4.62 -14.73
CA ALA A 178 4.13 4.10 -13.42
C ALA A 178 2.93 3.66 -12.56
N ARG A 179 1.88 4.49 -12.48
CA ARG A 179 0.63 4.18 -11.78
C ARG A 179 -0.05 2.93 -12.38
N THR A 180 -0.17 2.85 -13.71
CA THR A 180 -0.75 1.69 -14.39
C THR A 180 0.07 0.41 -14.14
N VAL A 181 1.40 0.49 -14.25
CA VAL A 181 2.30 -0.65 -14.02
C VAL A 181 2.19 -1.14 -12.58
N ASN A 182 2.14 -0.24 -11.60
CA ASN A 182 1.91 -0.61 -10.20
C ASN A 182 0.64 -1.44 -10.02
N LEU A 183 -0.46 -0.98 -10.60
CA LEU A 183 -1.74 -1.68 -10.54
C LEU A 183 -1.68 -3.05 -11.22
N MET A 184 -1.19 -3.11 -12.46
CA MET A 184 -1.13 -4.35 -13.24
C MET A 184 -0.20 -5.38 -12.59
N ALA A 185 0.98 -4.96 -12.13
CA ALA A 185 1.94 -5.82 -11.45
C ALA A 185 1.35 -6.38 -10.14
N SER A 186 0.67 -5.54 -9.35
CA SER A 186 0.00 -5.98 -8.11
C SER A 186 -1.08 -7.04 -8.40
N VAL A 187 -1.95 -6.79 -9.37
CA VAL A 187 -3.02 -7.73 -9.73
C VAL A 187 -2.43 -9.04 -10.27
N ALA A 188 -1.39 -8.98 -11.11
CA ALA A 188 -0.71 -10.15 -11.64
C ALA A 188 0.04 -10.96 -10.57
N ALA A 189 0.46 -10.31 -9.48
CA ALA A 189 1.02 -10.93 -8.28
C ALA A 189 -0.03 -11.47 -7.30
N GLY A 190 -1.33 -11.16 -7.50
CA GLY A 190 -2.40 -11.57 -6.59
C GLY A 190 -2.43 -10.76 -5.29
N ILE A 191 -1.86 -9.55 -5.28
CA ILE A 191 -1.73 -8.67 -4.11
C ILE A 191 -2.52 -7.36 -4.33
N THR A 192 -2.62 -6.54 -3.28
CA THR A 192 -3.36 -5.27 -3.36
C THR A 192 -2.50 -4.15 -3.95
N ALA A 193 -3.03 -3.41 -4.92
CA ALA A 193 -2.46 -2.14 -5.34
C ALA A 193 -2.92 -1.00 -4.41
N TYR A 194 -1.98 -0.22 -3.90
CA TYR A 194 -2.20 1.00 -3.12
C TYR A 194 -1.80 2.23 -3.92
N ASP A 195 -2.68 3.23 -3.97
CA ASP A 195 -2.41 4.47 -4.68
C ASP A 195 -1.52 5.38 -3.83
N THR A 196 -0.83 6.32 -4.49
CA THR A 196 0.21 7.15 -3.86
C THR A 196 -0.37 8.22 -2.92
N VAL A 197 0.52 9.01 -2.31
CA VAL A 197 0.16 10.12 -1.44
C VAL A 197 -0.44 11.30 -2.21
N TYR A 198 -1.32 12.07 -1.57
CA TYR A 198 -1.80 13.34 -2.12
C TYR A 198 -1.17 14.51 -1.33
N PRO A 199 -0.24 15.30 -1.92
CA PRO A 199 0.54 16.30 -1.18
C PRO A 199 -0.27 17.49 -0.66
N ASP A 200 -1.29 17.94 -1.40
CA ASP A 200 -2.07 19.13 -1.02
C ASP A 200 -3.13 18.77 0.04
N ILE A 201 -2.71 18.81 1.30
CA ILE A 201 -3.53 18.44 2.48
C ILE A 201 -4.83 19.26 2.56
N LYS A 202 -4.82 20.52 2.09
CA LYS A 202 -6.00 21.41 2.19
C LYS A 202 -7.02 21.15 1.09
N ASN A 203 -6.59 20.59 -0.04
CA ASN A 203 -7.45 20.30 -1.17
C ASN A 203 -8.13 18.93 -1.04
N VAL A 204 -9.12 18.87 -0.15
CA VAL A 204 -9.94 17.67 0.11
C VAL A 204 -10.68 17.20 -1.14
N ALA A 205 -11.15 18.14 -1.99
CA ALA A 205 -11.85 17.82 -3.22
C ALA A 205 -10.94 17.10 -4.23
N GLY A 206 -9.70 17.58 -4.39
CA GLY A 206 -8.68 16.95 -5.23
C GLY A 206 -8.29 15.56 -4.72
N LEU A 207 -8.08 15.40 -3.41
CA LEU A 207 -7.86 14.09 -2.80
C LEU A 207 -9.00 13.11 -3.14
N ARG A 208 -10.25 13.54 -2.99
CA ARG A 208 -11.42 12.72 -3.28
C ARG A 208 -11.49 12.33 -4.74
N ALA A 209 -11.22 13.28 -5.65
CA ALA A 209 -11.23 13.02 -7.08
C ALA A 209 -10.17 11.98 -7.47
N GLU A 210 -8.92 12.15 -7.00
CA GLU A 210 -7.82 11.22 -7.30
C GLU A 210 -8.05 9.83 -6.67
N ALA A 211 -8.53 9.78 -5.43
CA ALA A 211 -8.87 8.52 -4.77
C ALA A 211 -10.02 7.79 -5.48
N SER A 212 -11.03 8.52 -5.95
CA SER A 212 -12.17 7.95 -6.68
C SER A 212 -11.72 7.39 -8.03
N ASP A 213 -10.83 8.10 -8.71
CA ASP A 213 -10.19 7.63 -9.93
C ASP A 213 -9.35 6.35 -9.69
N ALA A 214 -8.54 6.32 -8.63
CA ALA A 214 -7.77 5.15 -8.24
C ALA A 214 -8.67 3.92 -8.00
N ARG A 215 -9.73 4.10 -7.22
CA ARG A 215 -10.71 3.05 -6.93
C ARG A 215 -11.36 2.54 -8.21
N ARG A 216 -11.77 3.44 -9.11
CA ARG A 216 -12.35 3.12 -10.41
C ARG A 216 -11.38 2.30 -11.28
N MET A 217 -10.08 2.61 -11.25
CA MET A 217 -9.05 1.84 -11.94
C MET A 217 -8.87 0.42 -11.36
N GLY A 218 -9.15 0.22 -10.08
CA GLY A 218 -9.09 -1.09 -9.41
C GLY A 218 -8.22 -1.12 -8.16
N TYR A 219 -7.62 0.01 -7.75
CA TYR A 219 -6.87 0.11 -6.50
C TYR A 219 -7.70 -0.30 -5.29
N GLY A 220 -7.04 -0.88 -4.29
CA GLY A 220 -7.68 -1.35 -3.05
C GLY A 220 -7.58 -0.36 -1.89
N GLY A 221 -6.70 0.64 -1.99
CA GLY A 221 -6.52 1.66 -0.98
C GLY A 221 -5.57 2.76 -1.43
N LYS A 222 -5.25 3.69 -0.53
CA LYS A 222 -4.35 4.82 -0.78
C LYS A 222 -3.48 5.13 0.44
N ILE A 223 -2.26 5.62 0.20
CA ILE A 223 -1.38 6.09 1.27
C ILE A 223 -1.73 7.54 1.64
N ALA A 224 -1.87 7.83 2.93
CA ALA A 224 -2.08 9.14 3.50
C ALA A 224 -0.80 9.69 4.12
N ILE A 225 -0.64 11.01 4.08
CA ILE A 225 0.45 11.74 4.74
C ILE A 225 -0.04 12.66 5.86
N HIS A 226 -1.36 12.82 5.98
CA HIS A 226 -1.98 13.61 7.03
C HIS A 226 -3.23 12.91 7.59
N PRO A 227 -3.45 12.94 8.93
CA PRO A 227 -4.63 12.36 9.58
C PRO A 227 -5.96 12.74 8.93
N ASP A 228 -6.11 13.99 8.50
CA ASP A 228 -7.36 14.52 7.91
C ASP A 228 -7.71 13.85 6.56
N GLN A 229 -6.77 13.16 5.92
CA GLN A 229 -7.01 12.45 4.66
C GLN A 229 -7.67 11.08 4.87
N VAL A 230 -7.52 10.48 6.07
CA VAL A 230 -7.92 9.09 6.35
C VAL A 230 -9.42 8.89 6.14
N ALA A 231 -10.25 9.78 6.69
CA ALA A 231 -11.71 9.68 6.58
C ALA A 231 -12.18 9.72 5.11
N VAL A 232 -11.60 10.60 4.29
CA VAL A 232 -11.93 10.74 2.87
C VAL A 232 -11.51 9.49 2.08
N ILE A 233 -10.31 8.96 2.37
CA ILE A 233 -9.83 7.72 1.77
C ILE A 233 -10.74 6.56 2.15
N HIS A 234 -11.12 6.43 3.42
CA HIS A 234 -12.02 5.36 3.88
C HIS A 234 -13.38 5.45 3.20
N GLU A 235 -13.96 6.63 3.13
CA GLU A 235 -15.25 6.84 2.46
C GLU A 235 -15.20 6.39 1.01
N VAL A 236 -14.16 6.80 0.26
CA VAL A 236 -14.00 6.42 -1.15
C VAL A 236 -13.79 4.91 -1.29
N PHE A 237 -12.84 4.32 -0.55
CA PHE A 237 -12.46 2.92 -0.74
C PHE A 237 -13.40 1.90 -0.07
N THR A 238 -14.35 2.35 0.74
CA THR A 238 -15.40 1.48 1.31
C THR A 238 -16.48 1.21 0.25
N PRO A 239 -16.82 -0.04 -0.06
CA PRO A 239 -17.95 -0.37 -0.93
C PRO A 239 -19.26 0.23 -0.41
N THR A 240 -20.03 0.84 -1.31
CA THR A 240 -21.38 1.33 -0.99
C THR A 240 -22.35 0.16 -0.79
N ALA A 241 -23.43 0.39 -0.04
CA ALA A 241 -24.46 -0.63 0.15
C ALA A 241 -25.05 -1.15 -1.17
N GLN A 242 -25.18 -0.28 -2.18
CA GLN A 242 -25.68 -0.65 -3.51
C GLN A 242 -24.72 -1.56 -4.27
N GLU A 243 -23.41 -1.27 -4.20
CA GLU A 243 -22.39 -2.12 -4.81
C GLU A 243 -22.35 -3.50 -4.14
N VAL A 244 -22.46 -3.53 -2.80
CA VAL A 244 -22.50 -4.79 -2.04
C VAL A 244 -23.75 -5.60 -2.37
N ASP A 245 -24.92 -4.97 -2.44
CA ASP A 245 -26.17 -5.63 -2.83
C ASP A 245 -26.07 -6.21 -4.25
N TRP A 246 -25.62 -5.41 -5.21
CA TRP A 246 -25.37 -5.87 -6.58
C TRP A 246 -24.43 -7.08 -6.60
N ALA A 247 -23.31 -7.03 -5.86
CA ALA A 247 -22.34 -8.11 -5.83
C ALA A 247 -22.93 -9.41 -5.25
N LYS A 248 -23.72 -9.32 -4.17
CA LYS A 248 -24.43 -10.49 -3.61
C LYS A 248 -25.38 -11.10 -4.64
N ARG A 249 -26.22 -10.27 -5.26
CA ARG A 249 -27.19 -10.71 -6.27
C ARG A 249 -26.52 -11.37 -7.48
N VAL A 250 -25.38 -10.85 -7.92
CA VAL A 250 -24.58 -11.48 -8.99
C VAL A 250 -24.08 -12.86 -8.56
N VAL A 251 -23.50 -12.98 -7.36
CA VAL A 251 -23.01 -14.27 -6.84
C VAL A 251 -24.15 -15.28 -6.74
N ASP A 252 -25.26 -14.90 -6.10
CA ASP A 252 -26.43 -15.76 -5.92
C ASP A 252 -27.01 -16.23 -7.27
N THR A 253 -27.01 -15.34 -8.26
CA THR A 253 -27.49 -15.65 -9.62
C THR A 253 -26.64 -16.73 -10.29
N PHE A 254 -25.31 -16.68 -10.16
CA PHE A 254 -24.42 -17.70 -10.71
C PHE A 254 -24.46 -19.01 -9.90
N GLU A 255 -24.56 -18.94 -8.57
CA GLU A 255 -24.62 -20.12 -7.71
C GLU A 255 -25.93 -20.90 -7.90
N SER A 256 -27.04 -20.21 -8.15
CA SER A 256 -28.34 -20.83 -8.44
C SER A 256 -28.43 -21.42 -9.85
N ASN A 257 -27.49 -21.11 -10.74
CA ASN A 257 -27.50 -21.56 -12.15
C ASN A 257 -26.16 -22.20 -12.55
N PRO A 258 -25.76 -23.30 -11.90
CA PRO A 258 -24.48 -23.95 -12.15
C PRO A 258 -24.36 -24.38 -13.62
N GLY A 259 -23.18 -24.15 -14.21
CA GLY A 259 -22.90 -24.50 -15.61
C GLY A 259 -23.29 -23.44 -16.65
N SER A 260 -24.04 -22.39 -16.26
CA SER A 260 -24.38 -21.30 -17.18
C SER A 260 -23.18 -20.38 -17.43
N GLY A 261 -22.90 -20.11 -18.70
CA GLY A 261 -21.84 -19.18 -19.11
C GLY A 261 -22.26 -17.71 -19.10
N VAL A 262 -23.56 -17.46 -19.33
CA VAL A 262 -24.17 -16.13 -19.43
C VAL A 262 -25.53 -16.17 -18.73
N LEU A 263 -25.83 -15.14 -17.95
CA LEU A 263 -27.08 -14.96 -17.21
C LEU A 263 -27.61 -13.53 -17.41
N THR A 264 -28.79 -13.24 -16.89
CA THR A 264 -29.37 -11.88 -16.93
C THR A 264 -29.79 -11.46 -15.53
N LEU A 265 -29.44 -10.23 -15.14
CA LEU A 265 -29.87 -9.58 -13.90
C LEU A 265 -30.26 -8.14 -14.21
N ASP A 266 -31.46 -7.70 -13.81
CA ASP A 266 -32.00 -6.36 -14.10
C ASP A 266 -31.96 -5.98 -15.58
N GLY A 267 -32.22 -6.95 -16.47
CA GLY A 267 -32.17 -6.75 -17.92
C GLY A 267 -30.76 -6.58 -18.50
N LYS A 268 -29.71 -6.75 -17.69
CA LYS A 268 -28.31 -6.70 -18.12
C LYS A 268 -27.72 -8.10 -18.19
N MET A 269 -26.96 -8.35 -19.24
CA MET A 269 -26.20 -9.59 -19.40
C MET A 269 -25.09 -9.66 -18.35
N LEU A 270 -24.98 -10.79 -17.68
CA LEU A 270 -23.91 -11.15 -16.74
C LEU A 270 -23.11 -12.31 -17.31
N ASP A 271 -21.80 -12.25 -17.12
CA ASP A 271 -20.84 -13.31 -17.48
C ASP A 271 -19.81 -13.53 -16.36
N LYS A 272 -18.86 -14.43 -16.57
CA LYS A 272 -17.84 -14.78 -15.57
C LYS A 272 -17.03 -13.57 -15.05
N PRO A 273 -16.58 -12.61 -15.89
CA PRO A 273 -15.98 -11.37 -15.40
C PRO A 273 -16.81 -10.63 -14.34
N HIS A 274 -18.13 -10.54 -14.51
CA HIS A 274 -19.00 -9.90 -13.52
C HIS A 274 -18.99 -10.66 -12.18
N LEU A 275 -19.00 -11.99 -12.21
CA LEU A 275 -18.88 -12.82 -11.01
C LEU A 275 -17.53 -12.61 -10.30
N VAL A 276 -16.43 -12.53 -11.05
CA VAL A 276 -15.09 -12.26 -10.50
C VAL A 276 -15.07 -10.88 -9.81
N LEU A 277 -15.64 -9.85 -10.45
CA LEU A 277 -15.73 -8.52 -9.88
C LEU A 277 -16.58 -8.49 -8.61
N ALA A 278 -17.75 -9.12 -8.63
CA ALA A 278 -18.64 -9.22 -7.48
C ALA A 278 -17.95 -9.90 -6.28
N ARG A 279 -17.27 -11.03 -6.50
CA ARG A 279 -16.51 -11.71 -5.45
C ARG A 279 -15.38 -10.85 -4.89
N ARG A 280 -14.64 -10.14 -5.75
CA ARG A 280 -13.59 -9.20 -5.30
C ARG A 280 -14.17 -8.08 -4.44
N LEU A 281 -15.33 -7.56 -4.81
CA LEU A 281 -16.00 -6.49 -4.08
C LEU A 281 -16.48 -6.95 -2.70
N LEU A 282 -17.08 -8.14 -2.60
CA LEU A 282 -17.47 -8.74 -1.32
C LEU A 282 -16.26 -9.09 -0.43
N GLY A 283 -15.14 -9.50 -1.03
CA GLY A 283 -13.89 -9.69 -0.30
C GLY A 283 -13.37 -8.42 0.39
N ARG A 284 -13.80 -7.23 -0.05
CA ARG A 284 -13.44 -5.94 0.55
C ARG A 284 -14.32 -5.53 1.72
N THR A 285 -15.46 -6.19 1.95
CA THR A 285 -16.37 -5.87 3.07
C THR A 285 -16.08 -6.64 4.35
N GLY A 286 -15.19 -7.65 4.29
CA GLY A 286 -14.86 -8.55 5.41
C GLY A 286 -13.58 -8.20 6.16
N GLY A 287 -13.16 -6.92 6.16
CA GLY A 287 -11.92 -6.45 6.81
C GLY A 287 -12.17 -5.37 7.83
#